data_AF-A0A1L9Q2G3-F1
#
_entry.id   AF-A0A1L9Q2G3-F1
#
_cell.length_a   1.000
_cell.length_b   1.000
_cell.length_c   1.000
_cell.angle_alpha   90.00
_cell.angle_beta   90.00
_cell.angle_gamma   90.00
#
_symmetry.space_group_name_H-M   'P 1'
#
loop_
_entity.id
_entity.type
_entity.pdbx_description
1 polymer ?
#
loop_
_entity_poly.entity_id
_entity_poly.type
_entity_poly.pdbx_seq_one_letter_code
_entity_poly.pdbx_strand_id
1 'polypeptide(L)'
;MQALIPPSLGDWGFQYDPEMGHNFDISDDVDVVITHGPPRGIMDMTYSAERAGCPQLFVAIARSRPRMHYFGHIHEGWGAKVVAWRKMINEKPSHLTDIDNGRSTLIDNLSRVSHDARIHEASLCEEGYTPLQAGSQTLFVNAAVEGTKELPVQPLWLVDLELPLSV
;
A
#
# COMPACT_ATOMS: atom_id res chain seq x y z
N MET A 1 -11.58 -4.06 10.48
CA MET A 1 -11.25 -2.84 9.72
C MET A 1 -10.55 -1.88 10.69
N GLN A 2 -9.22 -1.89 10.75
CA GLN A 2 -8.45 -0.82 11.41
C GLN A 2 -8.10 0.18 10.32
N ALA A 3 -8.47 1.45 10.48
CA ALA A 3 -8.05 2.56 9.61
C ALA A 3 -6.88 3.28 10.30
N LEU A 4 -5.67 3.18 9.76
CA LEU A 4 -4.46 3.76 10.39
C LEU A 4 -3.84 4.85 9.50
N ILE A 5 -3.02 5.75 10.06
CA ILE A 5 -2.98 7.17 9.67
C ILE A 5 -1.56 7.64 9.23
N PRO A 6 -1.39 8.67 8.37
CA PRO A 6 -0.11 9.33 8.13
C PRO A 6 0.26 10.36 9.24
N PRO A 7 1.56 10.62 9.48
CA PRO A 7 2.01 11.65 10.41
C PRO A 7 1.46 13.04 10.06
N SER A 8 1.17 13.88 11.07
CA SER A 8 0.56 15.20 10.89
C SER A 8 1.39 16.11 9.96
N LEU A 9 0.84 16.44 8.78
CA LEU A 9 1.35 17.49 7.88
C LEU A 9 0.33 18.64 7.72
N GLY A 10 -0.71 18.72 8.57
CA GLY A 10 -1.75 19.77 8.53
C GLY A 10 -2.92 19.49 9.51
N ASP A 11 -3.98 20.30 9.50
CA ASP A 11 -5.10 20.24 10.48
C ASP A 11 -6.28 19.35 10.02
N TRP A 12 -5.99 18.16 9.51
CA TRP A 12 -7.00 17.25 8.95
C TRP A 12 -7.42 16.16 9.95
N GLY A 13 -8.64 15.64 9.79
CA GLY A 13 -9.18 14.61 10.68
C GLY A 13 -8.38 13.30 10.66
N PHE A 14 -8.39 12.58 11.79
CA PHE A 14 -7.70 11.29 11.97
C PHE A 14 -6.18 11.40 11.77
N GLN A 15 -5.49 12.17 12.60
CA GLN A 15 -4.02 12.28 12.64
C GLN A 15 -3.47 11.81 13.99
N TYR A 16 -2.23 11.32 14.02
CA TYR A 16 -1.46 11.18 15.25
C TYR A 16 -0.22 12.06 15.20
N ASP A 17 0.20 12.50 16.38
CA ASP A 17 1.44 13.23 16.56
C ASP A 17 2.63 12.29 16.29
N PRO A 18 3.50 12.59 15.30
CA PRO A 18 4.65 11.77 14.98
C PRO A 18 5.63 11.62 16.15
N GLU A 19 5.70 12.62 17.04
CA GLU A 19 6.54 12.60 18.24
C GLU A 19 5.96 11.70 19.33
N MET A 20 4.64 11.61 19.44
CA MET A 20 4.00 10.64 20.34
C MET A 20 3.99 9.22 19.75
N GLY A 21 4.11 9.12 18.42
CA GLY A 21 4.08 7.87 17.69
C GLY A 21 2.70 7.22 17.68
N HIS A 22 2.60 6.08 16.99
CA HIS A 22 1.38 5.28 16.98
C HIS A 22 1.72 3.80 17.04
N ASN A 23 0.99 3.05 17.87
CA ASN A 23 1.12 1.61 17.92
C ASN A 23 0.18 0.97 16.90
N PHE A 24 0.73 0.46 15.80
CA PHE A 24 -0.01 -0.27 14.78
C PHE A 24 -0.12 -1.74 15.19
N ASP A 25 -1.18 -2.07 15.95
CA ASP A 25 -1.45 -3.43 16.43
C ASP A 25 -2.18 -4.27 15.36
N ILE A 26 -1.40 -4.78 14.40
CA ILE A 26 -1.87 -5.61 13.29
C ILE A 26 -1.48 -7.06 13.58
N SER A 27 -2.48 -7.90 13.81
CA SER A 27 -2.30 -9.34 14.05
C SER A 27 -1.86 -10.08 12.78
N ASP A 28 -1.15 -11.21 12.95
CA ASP A 28 -0.58 -12.02 11.86
C ASP A 28 -1.64 -12.77 11.03
N ASP A 29 -2.88 -12.85 11.52
CA ASP A 29 -4.03 -13.44 10.83
C ASP A 29 -4.82 -12.43 9.98
N VAL A 30 -4.39 -11.17 9.93
CA VAL A 30 -5.05 -10.13 9.14
C VAL A 30 -4.66 -10.26 7.66
N ASP A 31 -5.62 -10.62 6.82
CA ASP A 31 -5.41 -10.67 5.37
C ASP A 31 -5.38 -9.28 4.71
N VAL A 32 -6.17 -8.34 5.21
CA VAL A 32 -6.35 -7.00 4.60
C VAL A 32 -6.20 -5.89 5.63
N VAL A 33 -5.27 -4.98 5.35
CA VAL A 33 -5.07 -3.75 6.12
C VAL A 33 -5.52 -2.56 5.28
N ILE A 34 -6.20 -1.60 5.90
CA ILE A 34 -6.63 -0.35 5.25
C ILE A 34 -6.09 0.83 6.05
N THR A 35 -5.42 1.78 5.41
CA THR A 35 -4.90 2.98 6.09
C THR A 35 -5.25 4.22 5.29
N HIS A 36 -5.27 5.39 5.93
CA HIS A 36 -5.42 6.64 5.23
C HIS A 36 -4.18 6.90 4.34
N GLY A 37 -2.99 6.77 4.92
CA GLY A 37 -1.72 7.06 4.24
C GLY A 37 -0.81 5.84 4.07
N PRO A 38 0.25 5.98 3.25
CA PRO A 38 1.15 4.88 2.91
C PRO A 38 2.12 4.51 4.03
N PRO A 39 2.61 3.25 4.07
CA PRO A 39 3.85 2.92 4.75
C PRO A 39 5.04 3.54 4.02
N ARG A 40 6.08 3.93 4.75
CA ARG A 40 7.27 4.55 4.15
C ARG A 40 7.93 3.64 3.12
N GLY A 41 8.21 4.18 1.95
CA GLY A 41 8.85 3.47 0.85
C GLY A 41 7.91 2.79 -0.14
N ILE A 42 6.60 2.78 0.13
CA ILE A 42 5.58 2.19 -0.75
C ILE A 42 4.70 3.31 -1.28
N MET A 43 4.86 3.66 -2.56
CA MET A 43 3.97 4.61 -3.25
C MET A 43 3.76 5.94 -2.48
N ASP A 44 4.82 6.39 -1.80
CA ASP A 44 4.79 7.47 -0.81
C ASP A 44 5.62 8.69 -1.23
N MET A 45 6.05 8.75 -2.49
CA MET A 45 6.85 9.84 -3.02
C MET A 45 5.93 10.99 -3.42
N THR A 46 6.25 12.19 -2.97
CA THR A 46 5.49 13.40 -3.29
C THR A 46 6.05 14.11 -4.52
N TYR A 47 5.33 15.10 -5.04
CA TYR A 47 5.83 16.02 -6.07
C TYR A 47 7.06 16.84 -5.61
N SER A 48 7.24 17.03 -4.29
CA SER A 48 8.46 17.62 -3.72
C SER A 48 9.64 16.65 -3.66
N ALA A 49 9.50 15.43 -4.21
CA ALA A 49 10.47 14.35 -4.14
C ALA A 49 10.81 13.92 -2.70
N GLU A 50 9.84 14.06 -1.80
CA GLU A 50 9.95 13.64 -0.40
C GLU A 50 9.10 12.40 -0.15
N ARG A 51 9.49 11.62 0.85
CA ARG A 51 8.70 10.45 1.28
C ARG A 51 7.80 10.85 2.44
N ALA A 52 6.49 10.82 2.20
CA ALA A 52 5.47 11.15 3.20
C ALA A 52 4.97 9.93 4.00
N GLY A 53 5.39 8.72 3.63
CA GLY A 53 4.92 7.50 4.29
C GLY A 53 5.49 7.30 5.69
N CYS A 54 4.74 6.56 6.51
CA CYS A 54 5.09 6.31 7.92
C CYS A 54 6.08 5.13 8.08
N PRO A 55 7.24 5.33 8.72
CA PRO A 55 8.19 4.25 9.01
C PRO A 55 7.61 3.17 9.95
N GLN A 56 6.86 3.57 10.99
CA GLN A 56 6.29 2.64 11.96
C GLN A 56 5.20 1.76 11.32
N LEU A 57 4.38 2.33 10.43
CA LEU A 57 3.42 1.56 9.65
C LEU A 57 4.12 0.55 8.73
N PHE A 58 5.24 0.92 8.10
CA PHE A 58 6.03 -0.04 7.32
C PHE A 58 6.49 -1.22 8.19
N VAL A 59 6.97 -0.95 9.40
CA VAL A 59 7.41 -2.01 10.33
C VAL A 59 6.27 -2.96 10.66
N ALA A 60 5.08 -2.43 10.97
CA ALA A 60 3.91 -3.24 11.30
C ALA A 60 3.48 -4.12 10.12
N ILE A 61 3.36 -3.55 8.93
CA ILE A 61 2.98 -4.29 7.72
C ILE A 61 4.03 -5.33 7.32
N ALA A 62 5.32 -5.02 7.45
CA ALA A 62 6.38 -5.96 7.12
C ALA A 62 6.38 -7.17 8.06
N ARG A 63 5.96 -6.98 9.32
CA ARG A 63 5.84 -8.05 10.33
C ARG A 63 4.59 -8.91 10.10
N SER A 64 3.42 -8.29 9.94
CA SER A 64 2.16 -9.02 9.77
C SER A 64 1.97 -9.61 8.36
N ARG A 65 2.62 -9.03 7.34
CA ARG A 65 2.61 -9.48 5.93
C ARG A 65 1.20 -9.81 5.41
N PRO A 66 0.25 -8.86 5.48
CA PRO A 66 -1.10 -9.08 4.98
C PRO A 66 -1.06 -9.39 3.48
N ARG A 67 -2.10 -10.05 2.97
CA ARG A 67 -2.26 -10.27 1.53
C ARG A 67 -2.39 -8.93 0.80
N MET A 68 -3.14 -7.99 1.39
CA MET A 68 -3.33 -6.67 0.81
C MET A 68 -3.21 -5.56 1.85
N HIS A 69 -2.56 -4.46 1.44
CA HIS A 69 -2.59 -3.19 2.15
C HIS A 69 -3.11 -2.09 1.21
N TYR A 70 -4.28 -1.56 1.54
CA TYR A 70 -4.97 -0.53 0.78
C TYR A 70 -4.86 0.83 1.47
N PHE A 71 -4.52 1.89 0.74
CA PHE A 71 -4.37 3.23 1.28
C PHE A 71 -4.55 4.33 0.23
N GLY A 72 -4.44 5.60 0.64
CA GLY A 72 -4.50 6.76 -0.24
C GLY A 72 -3.53 7.87 0.18
N HIS A 73 -4.06 9.09 0.28
CA HIS A 73 -3.39 10.32 0.75
C HIS A 73 -2.32 10.91 -0.18
N ILE A 74 -1.49 10.09 -0.83
CA ILE A 74 -0.46 10.57 -1.76
C ILE A 74 -0.96 10.42 -3.18
N HIS A 75 -1.53 11.49 -3.74
CA HIS A 75 -2.25 11.49 -5.00
C HIS A 75 -1.33 11.12 -6.18
N GLU A 76 -0.14 11.70 -6.19
CA GLU A 76 0.93 11.41 -7.15
C GLU A 76 1.48 9.98 -7.05
N GLY A 77 1.20 9.31 -5.94
CA GLY A 77 1.62 7.93 -5.67
C GLY A 77 0.62 6.88 -6.14
N TRP A 78 -0.49 7.24 -6.80
CA TRP A 78 -1.50 6.28 -7.22
C TRP A 78 -0.91 5.14 -8.06
N GLY A 79 -1.36 3.94 -7.75
CA GLY A 79 -0.83 2.73 -8.36
C GLY A 79 -1.08 1.49 -7.53
N ALA A 80 -0.67 0.35 -8.07
CA ALA A 80 -0.64 -0.91 -7.35
C ALA A 80 0.65 -1.67 -7.61
N LYS A 81 1.18 -2.32 -6.58
CA LYS A 81 2.43 -3.09 -6.65
C LYS A 81 2.34 -4.33 -5.77
N VAL A 82 2.73 -5.47 -6.33
CA VAL A 82 3.03 -6.66 -5.55
C VAL A 82 4.46 -6.55 -5.02
N VAL A 83 4.60 -6.49 -3.71
CA VAL A 83 5.89 -6.45 -3.03
C VAL A 83 6.21 -7.85 -2.51
N ALA A 84 7.39 -8.35 -2.87
CA ALA A 84 7.92 -9.58 -2.29
C ALA A 84 8.76 -9.24 -1.05
N TRP A 85 8.47 -9.94 0.05
CA TRP A 85 9.25 -9.84 1.27
C TRP A 85 10.48 -10.73 1.20
N ARG A 86 11.57 -10.30 1.83
CA ARG A 86 12.70 -11.19 2.10
C ARG A 86 12.29 -12.26 3.12
N LYS A 87 12.92 -13.44 3.02
CA LYS A 87 12.60 -14.58 3.89
C LYS A 87 12.76 -14.24 5.37
N MET A 88 13.90 -13.64 5.72
CA MET A 88 14.18 -13.15 7.07
C MET A 88 13.83 -11.67 7.15
N ILE A 89 13.06 -11.29 8.17
CA ILE A 89 12.81 -9.90 8.51
C ILE A 89 13.87 -9.41 9.50
N ASN A 90 14.33 -8.18 9.32
CA ASN A 90 15.26 -7.55 10.24
C ASN A 90 14.54 -7.11 11.52
N GLU A 91 15.28 -6.90 12.60
CA GLU A 91 14.73 -6.37 13.87
C GLU A 91 14.05 -5.01 13.67
N LYS A 92 14.67 -4.16 12.83
CA LYS A 92 14.19 -2.83 12.42
C LYS A 92 13.97 -2.83 10.90
N PRO A 93 12.85 -3.39 10.42
CA PRO A 93 12.65 -3.55 8.99
C PRO A 93 12.43 -2.21 8.28
N SER A 94 12.87 -2.13 7.03
CA SER A 94 12.71 -0.96 6.17
C SER A 94 12.50 -1.35 4.72
N HIS A 95 11.96 -0.42 3.92
CA HIS A 95 11.75 -0.63 2.48
C HIS A 95 13.06 -0.87 1.70
N LEU A 96 14.22 -0.51 2.26
CA LEU A 96 15.54 -0.76 1.67
C LEU A 96 16.07 -2.15 2.00
N THR A 97 15.70 -2.70 3.16
CA THR A 97 16.33 -3.90 3.73
C THR A 97 15.46 -5.14 3.62
N ASP A 98 14.13 -5.02 3.63
CA ASP A 98 13.20 -6.14 3.80
C ASP A 98 12.33 -6.42 2.57
N ILE A 99 12.34 -5.49 1.61
CA ILE A 99 11.76 -5.71 0.29
C ILE A 99 12.78 -6.41 -0.60
N ASP A 100 12.30 -7.42 -1.33
CA ASP A 100 12.98 -8.03 -2.46
C ASP A 100 12.49 -7.38 -3.76
N ASN A 101 13.19 -6.34 -4.20
CA ASN A 101 12.81 -5.61 -5.42
C ASN A 101 12.93 -6.47 -6.68
N GLY A 102 13.79 -7.49 -6.69
CA GLY A 102 13.97 -8.39 -7.84
C GLY A 102 12.77 -9.34 -8.04
N ARG A 103 12.00 -9.61 -6.99
CA ARG A 103 10.76 -10.41 -7.03
C ARG A 103 9.48 -9.58 -6.89
N SER A 104 9.60 -8.26 -6.84
CA SER A 104 8.45 -7.36 -6.74
C SER A 104 8.00 -6.91 -8.14
N THR A 105 6.69 -6.77 -8.33
CA THR A 105 6.11 -6.43 -9.63
C THR A 105 5.21 -5.22 -9.50
N LEU A 106 5.44 -4.20 -10.34
CA LEU A 106 4.50 -3.09 -10.49
C LEU A 106 3.33 -3.55 -11.36
N ILE A 107 2.10 -3.44 -10.84
CA ILE A 107 0.89 -3.71 -11.61
C ILE A 107 0.65 -2.50 -12.53
N ASP A 108 0.38 -1.33 -11.95
CA ASP A 108 0.19 -0.09 -12.70
C ASP A 108 0.50 1.14 -11.82
N ASN A 109 0.64 2.30 -12.46
CA ASN A 109 0.76 3.62 -11.85
C ASN A 109 0.31 4.72 -12.83
N LEU A 110 0.28 5.98 -12.39
CA LEU A 110 -0.15 7.11 -13.21
C LEU A 110 0.63 7.30 -14.53
N SER A 111 1.86 6.79 -14.64
CA SER A 111 2.66 6.90 -15.88
C SER A 111 2.26 5.89 -16.96
N ARG A 112 1.49 4.87 -16.59
CA ARG A 112 1.11 3.74 -17.45
C ARG A 112 -0.40 3.66 -17.67
N VAL A 113 -1.19 4.25 -16.78
CA VAL A 113 -2.65 4.23 -16.87
C VAL A 113 -3.17 5.07 -18.05
N SER A 114 -4.15 4.53 -18.77
CA SER A 114 -4.87 5.31 -19.78
C SER A 114 -5.80 6.32 -19.11
N HIS A 115 -5.79 7.57 -19.59
CA HIS A 115 -6.60 8.66 -19.04
C HIS A 115 -8.11 8.48 -19.31
N ASP A 116 -8.47 7.55 -20.20
CA ASP A 116 -9.88 7.25 -20.52
C ASP A 116 -10.49 6.17 -19.61
N ALA A 117 -9.66 5.46 -18.83
CA ALA A 117 -10.12 4.38 -17.96
C ALA A 117 -10.74 4.94 -16.67
N ARG A 118 -12.01 4.62 -16.41
CA ARG A 118 -12.70 5.00 -15.16
C ARG A 118 -12.49 3.98 -14.03
N ILE A 119 -12.29 2.72 -14.40
CA ILE A 119 -12.03 1.60 -13.52
C ILE A 119 -10.73 0.95 -13.99
N HIS A 120 -9.89 0.58 -13.05
CA HIS A 120 -8.65 -0.11 -13.28
C HIS A 120 -8.65 -1.41 -12.48
N GLU A 121 -8.51 -2.53 -13.18
CA GLU A 121 -8.68 -3.86 -12.59
C GLU A 121 -7.34 -4.47 -12.22
N ALA A 122 -7.25 -4.98 -10.99
CA ALA A 122 -6.18 -5.88 -10.56
C ALA A 122 -6.82 -7.21 -10.15
N SER A 123 -6.90 -8.15 -11.09
CA SER A 123 -7.29 -9.53 -10.79
C SER A 123 -6.04 -10.36 -10.49
N LEU A 124 -5.98 -10.93 -9.29
CA LEU A 124 -4.92 -11.87 -8.89
C LEU A 124 -5.45 -13.31 -8.80
N CYS A 125 -6.60 -13.55 -9.44
CA CYS A 125 -7.38 -14.79 -9.37
C CYS A 125 -7.55 -15.49 -10.73
N GLU A 126 -7.25 -14.83 -11.86
CA GLU A 126 -7.48 -15.36 -13.22
C GLU A 126 -6.24 -15.93 -13.92
N GLU A 127 -6.47 -16.76 -14.95
CA GLU A 127 -5.42 -17.33 -15.82
C GLU A 127 -4.52 -16.23 -16.39
N GLY A 128 -3.28 -16.16 -15.87
CA GLY A 128 -2.28 -15.17 -16.29
C GLY A 128 -1.63 -14.42 -15.11
N TYR A 129 -2.27 -14.40 -13.94
CA TYR A 129 -1.68 -13.88 -12.70
C TYR A 129 -1.36 -15.01 -11.73
N THR A 130 -0.17 -14.97 -11.12
CA THR A 130 0.19 -15.92 -10.07
C THR A 130 -0.52 -15.48 -8.78
N PRO A 131 -1.27 -16.37 -8.10
CA PRO A 131 -1.88 -16.06 -6.82
C PRO A 131 -0.84 -15.52 -5.83
N LEU A 132 -1.23 -14.55 -4.99
CA LEU A 132 -0.34 -14.00 -3.98
C LEU A 132 0.14 -15.09 -3.02
N GLN A 133 1.46 -15.16 -2.83
CA GLN A 133 2.05 -16.06 -1.86
C GLN A 133 1.91 -15.47 -0.46
N ALA A 134 0.92 -15.96 0.30
CA ALA A 134 0.65 -15.53 1.67
C ALA A 134 1.94 -15.55 2.54
N GLY A 135 2.13 -14.49 3.33
CA GLY A 135 3.33 -14.32 4.16
C GLY A 135 4.64 -14.08 3.40
N SER A 136 4.63 -14.08 2.07
CA SER A 136 5.80 -13.82 1.21
C SER A 136 5.60 -12.66 0.25
N GLN A 137 4.35 -12.30 -0.06
CA GLN A 137 3.97 -11.19 -0.91
C GLN A 137 2.81 -10.40 -0.30
N THR A 138 2.80 -9.10 -0.54
CA THR A 138 1.69 -8.21 -0.21
C THR A 138 1.36 -7.37 -1.43
N LEU A 139 0.08 -7.32 -1.81
CA LEU A 139 -0.44 -6.34 -2.75
C LEU A 139 -0.60 -5.00 -2.02
N PHE A 140 0.13 -3.99 -2.45
CA PHE A 140 -0.09 -2.62 -2.02
C PHE A 140 -0.91 -1.88 -3.09
N VAL A 141 -1.95 -1.18 -2.65
CA VAL A 141 -2.82 -0.37 -3.53
C VAL A 141 -2.93 1.03 -2.97
N ASN A 142 -2.42 2.01 -3.72
CA ASN A 142 -2.70 3.43 -3.48
C ASN A 142 -3.88 3.83 -4.37
N ALA A 143 -5.02 4.07 -3.73
CA ALA A 143 -6.26 4.45 -4.34
C ALA A 143 -6.69 5.87 -3.94
N ALA A 144 -5.72 6.79 -3.85
CA ALA A 144 -6.02 8.21 -3.86
C ALA A 144 -6.98 8.53 -5.02
N VAL A 145 -8.04 9.29 -4.76
CA VAL A 145 -9.08 9.57 -5.76
C VAL A 145 -8.87 10.92 -6.43
N GLU A 146 -8.32 11.88 -5.70
CA GLU A 146 -8.07 13.22 -6.23
C GLU A 146 -6.94 13.20 -7.25
N GLY A 147 -7.20 13.75 -8.43
CA GLY A 147 -6.25 13.81 -9.54
C GLY A 147 -5.73 15.22 -9.82
N THR A 148 -5.38 15.49 -11.07
CA THR A 148 -4.87 16.80 -11.51
C THR A 148 -6.00 17.70 -12.01
N LYS A 149 -5.68 18.91 -12.50
CA LYS A 149 -6.70 19.78 -13.11
C LYS A 149 -7.29 19.18 -14.40
N GLU A 150 -6.48 18.42 -15.12
CA GLU A 150 -6.81 17.81 -16.41
C GLU A 150 -7.60 16.51 -16.23
N LEU A 151 -7.26 15.73 -15.20
CA LEU A 151 -7.98 14.53 -14.80
C LEU A 151 -8.31 14.63 -13.30
N PRO A 152 -9.44 15.24 -12.92
CA PRO A 152 -9.74 15.59 -11.52
C PRO A 152 -9.99 14.38 -10.63
N VAL A 153 -10.31 13.23 -11.23
CA VAL A 153 -10.59 11.98 -10.52
C VAL A 153 -9.72 10.89 -11.12
N GLN A 154 -8.89 10.28 -10.29
CA GLN A 154 -8.07 9.15 -10.66
C GLN A 154 -8.92 7.88 -10.85
N PRO A 155 -8.49 6.92 -11.69
CA PRO A 155 -9.23 5.69 -11.90
C PRO A 155 -9.43 4.91 -10.60
N LEU A 156 -10.61 4.31 -10.44
CA LEU A 156 -10.92 3.49 -9.28
C LEU A 156 -10.30 2.11 -9.42
N TRP A 157 -9.70 1.60 -8.35
CA TRP A 157 -9.24 0.22 -8.29
C TRP A 157 -10.41 -0.74 -8.05
N LEU A 158 -10.59 -1.70 -8.96
CA LEU A 158 -11.35 -2.92 -8.72
C LEU A 158 -10.34 -4.05 -8.49
N VAL A 159 -10.28 -4.57 -7.26
CA VAL A 159 -9.34 -5.62 -6.87
C VAL A 159 -10.10 -6.90 -6.61
N ASP A 160 -9.74 -7.96 -7.34
CA ASP A 160 -10.17 -9.33 -7.04
C ASP A 160 -9.04 -10.07 -6.33
N LEU A 161 -9.33 -10.55 -5.12
CA LEU A 161 -8.37 -11.13 -4.21
C LEU A 161 -8.94 -12.37 -3.53
N GLU A 162 -8.26 -13.51 -3.70
CA GLU A 162 -8.61 -14.75 -3.03
C GLU A 162 -8.14 -14.75 -1.56
N LEU A 163 -9.10 -14.95 -0.65
CA LEU A 163 -8.90 -15.03 0.80
C LEU A 163 -9.10 -16.47 1.29
N PRO A 164 -8.38 -16.88 2.36
CA PRO A 164 -8.58 -18.19 2.96
C PRO A 164 -10.00 -18.30 3.52
N LEU A 165 -10.56 -19.51 3.48
CA LEU A 165 -11.82 -19.80 4.16
C LEU A 165 -11.62 -19.66 5.67
N SER A 166 -12.51 -18.93 6.35
CA SER A 166 -12.58 -18.94 7.81
C SER A 166 -12.88 -20.36 8.29
N VAL A 167 -12.01 -20.89 9.15
CA VAL A 167 -12.14 -22.24 9.73
C VAL A 167 -13.03 -22.23 10.97
#